data_AF-A0A9D7SCG7-F1
#
_entry.id   AF-A0A9D7SCG7-F1
#
_cell.length_a   1.000
_cell.length_b   1.000
_cell.length_c   1.000
_cell.angle_alpha   90.00
_cell.angle_beta   90.00
_cell.angle_gamma   90.00
#
_symmetry.space_group_name_H-M   'P 1'
#
loop_
_entity.id
_entity.type
_entity.pdbx_description
1 polymer ?
#
loop_
_entity_poly.entity_id
_entity_poly.type
_entity_poly.pdbx_seq_one_letter_code
_entity_poly.pdbx_strand_id
1 'polypeptide(L)'
;MDFSLLALYQYSPRKNKASNPVIKLESRAQIIQKLSIVPQDELIRFINISLKIHPSLNAWARLAFLHHESEEHIYDSYLEALDYFTISGKDLSAFSKVKHYKQQLALLDTLYDIGIQQFINGEVYLPVQSMLAAVIQSYKWLLQYQDINTDKLKLVIQKLHLVLFQLIKGIKAPDLRETIYTLLHTSLSKNNYYILFDEENLFQLLIFCFQEKNYKTRTIQLIEDKINTEPHFFREGITPILFLAKLFPTNAFIKIIDQYQLFDRIPSPHWLSLIQYIKDRSQVKESAKFFEYFVAKHPSMDVKLFAADAYLKLLIIEQETDKLNKWSRIYSLQFQHLAFGQIWMTSANPEPTEIQKYIEECNHQATHAKHYLLDLLNNMNQDHFLFEELSKLDQIETIMKYDHRLLNSEPQKMIQLFVKLTKNHLNQYVGAPAFQFMDKIKSHLLTQGSKEHMKIYTQEINQLFPERQSILNQ
;
A
#
# COMPACT_ATOMS: atom_id res chain seq x y z
N MET A 1 53.23 -9.76 40.25
CA MET A 1 51.87 -9.32 39.86
C MET A 1 50.93 -10.49 40.05
N ASP A 2 49.86 -10.27 40.82
CA ASP A 2 49.01 -11.29 41.43
C ASP A 2 48.19 -12.15 40.44
N PHE A 3 48.21 -13.46 40.67
CA PHE A 3 47.50 -14.50 39.95
C PHE A 3 46.03 -14.64 40.41
N SER A 4 45.16 -13.67 40.09
CA SER A 4 43.74 -13.67 40.54
C SER A 4 42.70 -14.09 39.48
N LEU A 5 43.10 -14.52 38.27
CA LEU A 5 42.16 -14.99 37.22
C LEU A 5 42.05 -16.51 37.09
N LEU A 6 43.01 -17.29 37.63
CA LEU A 6 42.98 -18.76 37.59
C LEU A 6 42.08 -19.41 38.65
N ALA A 7 41.64 -18.65 39.65
CA ALA A 7 40.80 -19.17 40.74
C ALA A 7 39.31 -19.32 40.38
N LEU A 8 38.87 -18.86 39.21
CA LEU A 8 37.45 -18.89 38.80
C LEU A 8 37.03 -20.17 38.04
N TYR A 9 37.93 -21.10 37.75
CA TYR A 9 37.63 -22.25 36.87
C TYR A 9 37.96 -23.65 37.42
N GLN A 10 38.22 -23.79 38.72
CA GLN A 10 38.27 -25.10 39.36
C GLN A 10 37.19 -25.21 40.43
N TYR A 11 35.97 -25.59 40.07
CA TYR A 11 35.12 -26.42 40.94
C TYR A 11 33.91 -26.96 40.17
N SER A 12 33.83 -28.29 40.09
CA SER A 12 32.60 -29.05 39.85
C SER A 12 32.67 -30.28 40.78
N PRO A 13 31.58 -30.94 41.15
CA PRO A 13 30.37 -30.43 41.79
C PRO A 13 30.16 -31.16 43.13
N ARG A 14 30.02 -30.48 44.27
CA ARG A 14 29.47 -31.13 45.48
C ARG A 14 28.58 -30.21 46.30
N LYS A 15 27.43 -30.78 46.65
CA LYS A 15 26.39 -30.34 47.59
C LYS A 15 26.92 -29.37 48.64
N ASN A 16 26.40 -28.16 48.68
CA ASN A 16 25.92 -27.52 49.92
C ASN A 16 25.10 -26.27 49.60
N LYS A 17 23.92 -26.17 50.22
CA LYS A 17 23.11 -24.97 50.27
C LYS A 17 23.87 -23.94 51.11
N ALA A 18 24.53 -22.99 50.49
CA ALA A 18 24.95 -21.74 51.11
C ALA A 18 24.83 -20.64 50.05
N SER A 19 24.24 -19.51 50.47
CA SER A 19 23.95 -18.30 49.70
C SER A 19 24.99 -18.00 48.61
N ASN A 20 24.57 -18.01 47.34
CA ASN A 20 25.38 -17.56 46.22
C ASN A 20 25.87 -16.12 46.46
N PRO A 21 27.18 -15.83 46.33
CA PRO A 21 27.63 -14.46 46.24
C PRO A 21 27.03 -13.86 44.96
N VAL A 22 26.45 -12.67 45.08
CA VAL A 22 25.99 -11.90 43.92
C VAL A 22 27.23 -11.47 43.14
N ILE A 23 27.62 -12.28 42.16
CA ILE A 23 28.59 -11.89 41.13
C ILE A 23 27.92 -10.74 40.37
N LYS A 24 28.40 -9.51 40.58
CA LYS A 24 28.03 -8.39 39.70
C LYS A 24 28.58 -8.73 38.31
N LEU A 25 27.69 -9.14 37.42
CA LEU A 25 28.00 -9.30 36.00
C LEU A 25 28.48 -7.95 35.47
N GLU A 26 29.77 -7.86 35.14
CA GLU A 26 30.33 -6.71 34.44
C GLU A 26 29.62 -6.54 33.09
N SER A 27 29.34 -5.30 32.70
CA SER A 27 28.63 -5.04 31.45
C SER A 27 29.53 -5.34 30.25
N ARG A 28 28.93 -5.70 29.10
CA ARG A 28 29.65 -5.97 27.84
C ARG A 28 30.62 -4.83 27.47
N ALA A 29 30.25 -3.58 27.75
CA ALA A 29 31.09 -2.41 27.54
C ALA A 29 32.34 -2.39 28.43
N GLN A 30 32.22 -2.80 29.70
CA GLN A 30 33.36 -2.89 30.63
C GLN A 30 34.33 -4.00 30.25
N ILE A 31 33.82 -5.11 29.74
CA ILE A 31 34.64 -6.21 29.24
C ILE A 31 35.42 -5.77 28.00
N ILE A 32 34.76 -5.15 27.02
CA ILE A 32 35.39 -4.63 25.80
C ILE A 32 36.47 -3.60 26.15
N GLN A 33 36.19 -2.67 27.06
CA GLN A 33 37.12 -1.62 27.48
C GLN A 33 38.36 -2.17 28.20
N LYS A 34 38.23 -3.28 28.94
CA LYS A 34 39.37 -3.97 29.57
C LYS A 34 40.20 -4.77 28.55
N LEU A 35 39.56 -5.35 27.54
CA LEU A 35 40.23 -6.12 26.50
C LEU A 35 41.02 -5.22 25.53
N SER A 36 40.62 -3.96 25.34
CA SER A 36 41.33 -2.98 24.52
C SER A 36 42.65 -2.44 25.11
N ILE A 37 43.03 -2.85 26.34
CA ILE A 37 44.22 -2.32 27.05
C ILE A 37 45.36 -3.37 27.14
N VAL A 38 45.10 -4.63 26.77
CA VAL A 38 46.09 -5.72 26.91
C VAL A 38 46.98 -5.80 25.65
N PRO A 39 48.29 -6.07 25.80
CA PRO A 39 49.17 -6.31 24.66
C PRO A 39 48.65 -7.41 23.72
N GLN A 40 48.69 -7.14 22.42
CA GLN A 40 48.04 -7.92 21.35
C GLN A 40 48.39 -9.42 21.40
N ASP A 41 49.65 -9.76 21.65
CA ASP A 41 50.12 -11.16 21.69
C ASP A 41 49.59 -11.95 22.88
N GLU A 42 49.45 -11.31 24.05
CA GLU A 42 48.94 -11.96 25.26
C GLU A 42 47.43 -12.16 25.19
N LEU A 43 46.74 -11.22 24.56
CA LEU A 43 45.30 -11.29 24.37
C LEU A 43 44.93 -12.39 23.35
N ILE A 44 45.63 -12.45 22.21
CA ILE A 44 45.49 -13.54 21.21
C ILE A 44 45.75 -14.91 21.86
N ARG A 45 46.75 -15.00 22.74
CA ARG A 45 47.10 -16.24 23.45
C ARG A 45 46.04 -16.65 24.49
N PHE A 46 45.53 -15.69 25.28
CA PHE A 46 44.44 -15.90 26.24
C PHE A 46 43.15 -16.35 25.56
N ILE A 47 42.84 -15.73 24.42
CA ILE A 47 41.72 -16.08 23.55
C ILE A 47 41.95 -17.50 23.02
N ASN A 48 43.04 -17.79 22.30
CA ASN A 48 43.31 -19.13 21.76
C ASN A 48 43.22 -20.29 22.79
N ILE A 49 43.52 -20.02 24.07
CA ILE A 49 43.35 -20.97 25.18
C ILE A 49 41.87 -21.10 25.59
N SER A 50 41.15 -19.98 25.72
CA SER A 50 39.72 -19.93 26.08
C SER A 50 38.79 -20.41 24.95
N LEU A 51 39.25 -20.30 23.69
CA LEU A 51 38.52 -20.63 22.47
C LEU A 51 38.38 -22.12 22.17
N LYS A 52 39.20 -22.97 22.82
CA LYS A 52 39.12 -24.43 22.67
C LYS A 52 37.88 -25.06 23.33
N ILE A 53 37.09 -24.27 24.08
CA ILE A 53 36.08 -24.79 25.01
C ILE A 53 34.63 -24.47 24.57
N HIS A 54 34.38 -23.34 23.89
CA HIS A 54 33.03 -22.94 23.46
C HIS A 54 33.02 -22.26 22.07
N PRO A 55 32.40 -22.89 21.04
CA PRO A 55 32.36 -22.34 19.67
C PRO A 55 31.70 -20.94 19.55
N SER A 56 30.72 -20.61 20.38
CA SER A 56 30.02 -19.31 20.32
C SER A 56 30.82 -18.16 20.92
N LEU A 57 31.62 -18.43 21.95
CA LEU A 57 32.58 -17.47 22.48
C LEU A 57 33.74 -17.25 21.50
N ASN A 58 34.02 -18.24 20.65
CA ASN A 58 35.00 -18.14 19.57
C ASN A 58 34.61 -17.17 18.48
N ALA A 59 33.40 -17.29 17.95
CA ALA A 59 32.89 -16.31 16.99
C ALA A 59 32.87 -14.89 17.58
N TRP A 60 32.38 -14.70 18.82
CA TRP A 60 32.35 -13.38 19.46
C TRP A 60 33.73 -12.79 19.77
N ALA A 61 34.70 -13.61 20.17
CA ALA A 61 36.05 -13.14 20.41
C ALA A 61 36.72 -12.76 19.09
N ARG A 62 36.66 -13.60 18.05
CA ARG A 62 37.20 -13.27 16.71
C ARG A 62 36.65 -11.94 16.19
N LEU A 63 35.34 -11.73 16.34
CA LEU A 63 34.70 -10.46 15.96
C LEU A 63 35.30 -9.24 16.65
N ALA A 64 35.65 -9.35 17.94
CA ALA A 64 36.27 -8.26 18.69
C ALA A 64 37.70 -7.92 18.21
N PHE A 65 38.34 -8.79 17.41
CA PHE A 65 39.69 -8.62 16.89
C PHE A 65 39.77 -8.55 15.37
N LEU A 66 38.64 -8.48 14.65
CA LEU A 66 38.59 -8.29 13.20
C LEU A 66 39.40 -7.07 12.74
N HIS A 67 39.49 -6.02 13.56
CA HIS A 67 40.29 -4.82 13.30
C HIS A 67 41.80 -5.03 13.29
N HIS A 68 42.26 -6.19 13.78
CA HIS A 68 43.66 -6.54 13.96
C HIS A 68 44.08 -7.72 13.09
N GLU A 69 43.15 -8.30 12.33
CA GLU A 69 43.48 -9.30 11.32
C GLU A 69 44.10 -8.62 10.10
N SER A 70 44.94 -9.33 9.36
CA SER A 70 45.48 -8.85 8.09
C SER A 70 44.33 -8.63 7.09
N GLU A 71 44.42 -7.56 6.28
CA GLU A 71 43.38 -7.19 5.30
C GLU A 71 42.85 -8.36 4.46
N GLU A 72 43.71 -9.33 4.10
CA GLU A 72 43.36 -10.51 3.30
C GLU A 72 42.41 -11.52 4.01
N HIS A 73 42.34 -11.53 5.34
CA HIS A 73 41.58 -12.53 6.11
C HIS A 73 40.32 -11.97 6.77
N ILE A 74 40.22 -10.64 6.91
CA ILE A 74 39.12 -9.99 7.62
C ILE A 74 37.76 -10.37 7.02
N TYR A 75 37.65 -10.43 5.69
CA TYR A 75 36.39 -10.75 5.02
C TYR A 75 35.96 -12.21 5.24
N ASP A 76 36.89 -13.15 5.24
CA ASP A 76 36.58 -14.57 5.46
C ASP A 76 36.13 -14.82 6.90
N SER A 77 36.82 -14.20 7.87
CA SER A 77 36.42 -14.22 9.28
C SER A 77 35.05 -13.56 9.51
N TYR A 78 34.73 -12.52 8.73
CA TYR A 78 33.43 -11.87 8.74
C TYR A 78 32.31 -12.81 8.25
N LEU A 79 32.53 -13.49 7.13
CA LEU A 79 31.58 -14.47 6.59
C LEU A 79 31.40 -15.66 7.54
N GLU A 80 32.48 -16.17 8.13
CA GLU A 80 32.44 -17.23 9.14
C GLU A 80 31.54 -16.85 10.31
N ALA A 81 31.62 -15.61 10.79
CA ALA A 81 30.75 -15.12 11.86
C ALA A 81 29.27 -15.08 11.42
N LEU A 82 28.96 -14.54 10.23
CA LEU A 82 27.58 -14.52 9.72
C LEU A 82 26.98 -15.92 9.60
N ASP A 83 27.75 -16.88 9.10
CA ASP A 83 27.32 -18.27 8.95
C ASP A 83 27.14 -18.96 10.31
N TYR A 84 28.05 -18.74 11.26
CA TYR A 84 27.98 -19.33 12.60
C TYR A 84 26.67 -18.97 13.32
N PHE A 85 26.24 -17.71 13.22
CA PHE A 85 25.02 -17.25 13.86
C PHE A 85 23.75 -17.57 13.06
N THR A 86 23.87 -18.21 11.91
CA THR A 86 22.74 -18.65 11.11
C THR A 86 22.22 -20.00 11.61
N ILE A 87 20.93 -20.06 11.92
CA ILE A 87 20.29 -21.29 12.39
C ILE A 87 20.15 -22.26 11.21
N SER A 88 20.75 -23.44 11.30
CA SER A 88 20.47 -24.58 10.44
C SER A 88 19.46 -25.52 11.11
N GLY A 89 18.26 -25.66 10.53
CA GLY A 89 17.26 -26.64 10.97
C GLY A 89 15.84 -26.10 11.14
N LYS A 90 14.87 -26.96 10.82
CA LYS A 90 13.44 -26.77 11.12
C LYS A 90 13.23 -27.18 12.59
N ASP A 91 12.44 -26.40 13.33
CA ASP A 91 12.03 -26.65 14.74
C ASP A 91 12.95 -26.17 15.87
N LEU A 92 13.32 -24.88 15.84
CA LEU A 92 13.63 -24.19 17.09
C LEU A 92 12.34 -23.85 17.85
N SER A 93 12.30 -24.17 19.15
CA SER A 93 11.28 -23.66 20.07
C SER A 93 11.16 -22.12 19.97
N ALA A 94 9.98 -21.56 20.22
CA ALA A 94 9.76 -20.11 20.17
C ALA A 94 10.75 -19.34 21.07
N PHE A 95 11.08 -19.89 22.24
CA PHE A 95 12.08 -19.32 23.14
C PHE A 95 13.48 -19.30 22.53
N SER A 96 13.90 -20.39 21.90
CA SER A 96 15.20 -20.46 21.20
C SER A 96 15.25 -19.50 20.02
N LYS A 97 14.17 -19.39 19.21
CA LYS A 97 14.07 -18.43 18.10
C LYS A 97 14.30 -16.99 18.59
N VAL A 98 13.65 -16.58 19.68
CA VAL A 98 13.82 -15.22 20.25
C VAL A 98 15.24 -14.99 20.77
N LYS A 99 15.87 -16.00 21.39
CA LYS A 99 17.26 -15.91 21.85
C LYS A 99 18.23 -15.72 20.69
N HIS A 100 18.10 -16.51 19.63
CA HIS A 100 18.93 -16.39 18.43
C HIS A 100 18.71 -15.07 17.70
N TYR A 101 17.47 -14.62 17.58
CA TYR A 101 17.14 -13.31 17.02
C TYR A 101 17.88 -12.18 17.75
N LYS A 102 17.89 -12.17 19.09
CA LYS A 102 18.65 -11.17 19.87
C LYS A 102 20.16 -11.25 19.64
N GLN A 103 20.72 -12.46 19.50
CA GLN A 103 22.15 -12.65 19.24
C GLN A 103 22.53 -12.15 17.83
N GLN A 104 21.70 -12.43 16.83
CA GLN A 104 21.89 -11.96 15.46
C GLN A 104 21.76 -10.43 15.34
N LEU A 105 20.83 -9.80 16.06
CA LEU A 105 20.77 -8.34 16.14
C LEU A 105 22.06 -7.74 16.71
N ALA A 106 22.52 -8.28 17.85
CA ALA A 106 23.76 -7.83 18.47
C ALA A 106 24.97 -8.03 17.56
N LEU A 107 24.97 -9.10 16.75
CA LEU A 107 26.01 -9.38 15.77
C LEU A 107 26.01 -8.30 14.69
N LEU A 108 24.87 -8.01 14.07
CA LEU A 108 24.77 -6.98 13.03
C LEU A 108 25.20 -5.60 13.53
N ASP A 109 24.84 -5.23 14.77
CA ASP A 109 25.31 -3.97 15.38
C ASP A 109 26.84 -3.97 15.53
N THR A 110 27.43 -5.08 15.96
CA THR A 110 28.90 -5.20 16.10
C THR A 110 29.59 -5.12 14.74
N LEU A 111 29.07 -5.81 13.73
CA LEU A 111 29.61 -5.80 12.37
C LEU A 111 29.46 -4.42 11.70
N TYR A 112 28.38 -3.72 12.01
CA TYR A 112 28.16 -2.34 11.58
C TYR A 112 29.26 -1.43 12.14
N ASP A 113 29.50 -1.46 13.45
CA ASP A 113 30.52 -0.64 14.10
C ASP A 113 31.91 -0.93 13.52
N ILE A 114 32.18 -2.22 13.25
CA ILE A 114 33.45 -2.66 12.67
C ILE A 114 33.68 -2.02 11.29
N GLY A 115 32.71 -2.14 10.38
CA GLY A 115 32.85 -1.59 9.02
C GLY A 115 32.94 -0.07 8.99
N ILE A 116 32.31 0.64 9.94
CA ILE A 116 32.46 2.09 10.08
C ILE A 116 33.89 2.47 10.47
N GLN A 117 34.48 1.78 11.44
CA GLN A 117 35.87 2.05 11.85
C GLN A 117 36.86 1.79 10.71
N GLN A 118 36.68 0.72 9.95
CA GLN A 118 37.50 0.43 8.77
C GLN A 118 37.39 1.55 7.72
N PHE A 119 36.19 2.06 7.49
CA PHE A 119 36.01 3.20 6.60
C PHE A 119 36.71 4.48 7.09
N ILE A 120 36.61 4.77 8.40
CA ILE A 120 37.32 5.91 9.01
C ILE A 120 38.84 5.78 8.83
N ASN A 121 39.36 4.55 8.84
CA ASN A 121 40.77 4.26 8.61
C ASN A 121 41.20 4.35 7.13
N GLY A 122 40.29 4.72 6.22
CA GLY A 122 40.59 4.97 4.81
C GLY A 122 40.35 3.76 3.88
N GLU A 123 39.91 2.63 4.41
CA GLU A 123 39.49 1.48 3.60
C GLU A 123 38.10 1.74 2.98
N VAL A 124 37.88 1.32 1.74
CA VAL A 124 36.60 1.55 1.04
C VAL A 124 36.00 0.26 0.52
N TYR A 125 36.82 -0.64 -0.03
CA TYR A 125 36.35 -1.88 -0.62
C TYR A 125 35.81 -2.87 0.41
N LEU A 126 36.62 -3.18 1.42
CA LEU A 126 36.29 -4.15 2.46
C LEU A 126 35.05 -3.75 3.29
N PRO A 127 34.88 -2.48 3.72
CA PRO A 127 33.64 -2.05 4.38
C PRO A 127 32.40 -2.25 3.52
N VAL A 128 32.46 -1.94 2.22
CA VAL A 128 31.33 -2.12 1.30
C VAL A 128 30.99 -3.60 1.13
N GLN A 129 32.01 -4.45 0.95
CA GLN A 129 31.84 -5.90 0.78
C GLN A 129 31.21 -6.55 2.02
N SER A 130 31.70 -6.19 3.21
CA SER A 130 31.19 -6.68 4.49
C SER A 130 29.75 -6.20 4.75
N MET A 131 29.48 -4.90 4.59
CA MET A 131 28.14 -4.34 4.77
C MET A 131 27.11 -4.97 3.84
N LEU A 132 27.48 -5.21 2.58
CA LEU A 132 26.63 -5.90 1.62
C LEU A 132 26.31 -7.35 2.05
N ALA A 133 27.30 -8.08 2.57
CA ALA A 133 27.09 -9.42 3.10
C ALA A 133 26.15 -9.43 4.33
N ALA A 134 26.31 -8.48 5.26
CA ALA A 134 25.37 -8.34 6.39
C ALA A 134 23.95 -7.99 5.94
N VAL A 135 23.79 -7.11 4.95
CA VAL A 135 22.48 -6.79 4.36
C VAL A 135 21.84 -8.04 3.78
N ILE A 136 22.56 -8.80 2.94
CA ILE A 136 22.05 -10.04 2.35
C ILE A 136 21.66 -11.05 3.44
N GLN A 137 22.50 -11.20 4.47
CA GLN A 137 22.25 -12.16 5.53
C GLN A 137 21.07 -11.77 6.42
N SER A 138 20.95 -10.48 6.76
CA SER A 138 19.83 -9.96 7.55
C SER A 138 18.48 -10.11 6.81
N TYR A 139 18.47 -10.03 5.48
CA TYR A 139 17.29 -10.36 4.68
C TYR A 139 16.92 -11.86 4.74
N LYS A 140 17.91 -12.77 4.72
CA LYS A 140 17.65 -14.21 4.93
C LYS A 140 17.06 -14.45 6.33
N TRP A 141 17.55 -13.77 7.35
CA TRP A 141 16.98 -13.86 8.70
C TRP A 141 15.57 -13.28 8.78
N LEU A 142 15.27 -12.19 8.05
CA LEU A 142 13.92 -11.63 8.00
C LEU A 142 12.89 -12.63 7.44
N LEU A 143 13.29 -13.48 6.49
CA LEU A 143 12.46 -14.60 6.05
C LEU A 143 12.30 -15.68 7.12
N GLN A 144 13.32 -15.91 7.94
CA GLN A 144 13.31 -16.95 8.96
C GLN A 144 12.39 -16.61 10.14
N TYR A 145 12.15 -15.32 10.40
CA TYR A 145 11.42 -14.80 11.56
C TYR A 145 10.05 -14.22 11.23
N GLN A 146 9.36 -14.71 10.20
CA GLN A 146 8.05 -14.15 9.80
C GLN A 146 7.00 -14.20 10.92
N ASP A 147 7.13 -15.18 11.83
CA ASP A 147 6.16 -15.42 12.91
C ASP A 147 6.43 -14.60 14.18
N ILE A 148 7.44 -13.71 14.20
CA ILE A 148 7.76 -12.85 15.33
C ILE A 148 7.87 -11.39 14.90
N ASN A 149 7.74 -10.45 15.84
CA ASN A 149 7.97 -9.03 15.55
C ASN A 149 9.44 -8.82 15.12
N THR A 150 9.62 -8.35 13.88
CA THR A 150 10.92 -8.12 13.23
C THR A 150 11.30 -6.65 13.12
N ASP A 151 10.57 -5.72 13.76
CA ASP A 151 10.77 -4.26 13.62
C ASP A 151 12.21 -3.84 13.90
N LYS A 152 12.84 -4.43 14.94
CA LYS A 152 14.24 -4.15 15.28
C LYS A 152 15.21 -4.61 14.18
N LEU A 153 14.98 -5.77 13.58
CA LEU A 153 15.81 -6.25 12.47
C LEU A 153 15.63 -5.37 11.23
N LYS A 154 14.38 -4.96 10.94
CA LYS A 154 14.12 -4.02 9.84
C LYS A 154 14.85 -2.69 10.07
N LEU A 155 14.85 -2.14 11.30
CA LEU A 155 15.62 -0.93 11.65
C LEU A 155 17.14 -1.11 11.47
N VAL A 156 17.69 -2.27 11.83
CA VAL A 156 19.12 -2.56 11.62
C VAL A 156 19.45 -2.67 10.13
N ILE A 157 18.59 -3.34 9.34
CA ILE A 157 18.71 -3.39 7.87
C ILE A 157 18.73 -1.97 7.29
N GLN A 158 17.85 -1.09 7.75
CA GLN A 158 17.81 0.31 7.31
C GLN A 158 19.13 1.06 7.60
N LYS A 159 19.70 0.87 8.79
CA LYS A 159 21.01 1.46 9.17
C LYS A 159 22.15 0.96 8.28
N LEU A 160 22.22 -0.36 8.07
CA LEU A 160 23.24 -0.97 7.21
C LEU A 160 23.17 -0.43 5.78
N HIS A 161 21.96 -0.28 5.23
CA HIS A 161 21.74 0.36 3.93
C HIS A 161 22.20 1.80 3.87
N LEU A 162 21.87 2.59 4.89
CA LEU A 162 22.27 4.00 4.96
C LEU A 162 23.79 4.14 4.88
N VAL A 163 24.51 3.33 5.64
CA VAL A 163 25.97 3.34 5.61
C VAL A 163 26.49 2.89 4.26
N LEU A 164 26.01 1.76 3.73
CA LEU A 164 26.40 1.26 2.42
C LEU A 164 26.27 2.35 1.34
N PHE A 165 25.16 3.08 1.34
CA PHE A 165 24.95 4.18 0.41
C PHE A 165 25.91 5.36 0.61
N GLN A 166 26.16 5.79 1.85
CA GLN A 166 27.11 6.88 2.11
C GLN A 166 28.54 6.49 1.70
N LEU A 167 28.94 5.24 1.98
CA LEU A 167 30.24 4.70 1.55
C LEU A 167 30.39 4.80 0.04
N ILE A 168 29.38 4.33 -0.71
CA ILE A 168 29.44 4.29 -2.18
C ILE A 168 29.38 5.69 -2.79
N LYS A 169 28.54 6.57 -2.25
CA LYS A 169 28.48 7.98 -2.66
C LYS A 169 29.80 8.70 -2.45
N GLY A 170 30.58 8.31 -1.43
CA GLY A 170 31.92 8.84 -1.15
C GLY A 170 32.99 8.44 -2.17
N ILE A 171 32.75 7.42 -3.00
CA ILE A 171 33.74 6.89 -3.96
C ILE A 171 33.89 7.84 -5.15
N LYS A 172 35.02 8.54 -5.20
CA LYS A 172 35.37 9.45 -6.30
C LYS A 172 36.18 8.79 -7.42
N ALA A 173 36.90 7.70 -7.11
CA ALA A 173 37.73 6.99 -8.09
C ALA A 173 36.85 6.14 -9.04
N PRO A 174 36.93 6.36 -10.38
CA PRO A 174 36.09 5.65 -11.36
C PRO A 174 36.26 4.12 -11.32
N ASP A 175 37.48 3.62 -11.30
CA ASP A 175 37.77 2.18 -11.35
C ASP A 175 37.26 1.44 -10.09
N LEU A 176 37.43 2.07 -8.92
CA LEU A 176 36.90 1.55 -7.67
C LEU A 176 35.37 1.55 -7.69
N ARG A 177 34.74 2.59 -8.27
CA ARG A 177 33.28 2.66 -8.42
C ARG A 177 32.75 1.53 -9.31
N GLU A 178 33.42 1.22 -10.42
CA GLU A 178 33.06 0.11 -11.30
C GLU A 178 33.20 -1.24 -10.60
N THR A 179 34.28 -1.43 -9.85
CA THR A 179 34.53 -2.64 -9.07
C THR A 179 33.44 -2.85 -8.02
N ILE A 180 33.11 -1.80 -7.28
CA ILE A 180 32.03 -1.83 -6.27
C ILE A 180 30.66 -2.03 -6.90
N TYR A 181 30.37 -1.40 -8.03
CA TYR A 181 29.13 -1.61 -8.76
C TYR A 181 28.99 -3.07 -9.22
N THR A 182 30.06 -3.66 -9.77
CA THR A 182 30.08 -5.06 -10.20
C THR A 182 29.87 -6.00 -9.02
N LEU A 183 30.49 -5.71 -7.87
CA LEU A 183 30.29 -6.46 -6.62
C LEU A 183 28.82 -6.41 -6.17
N LEU A 184 28.21 -5.22 -6.14
CA LEU A 184 26.80 -5.02 -5.76
C LEU A 184 25.88 -5.80 -6.69
N HIS A 185 26.02 -5.61 -8.00
CA HIS A 185 25.20 -6.29 -9.00
C HIS A 185 25.33 -7.81 -8.89
N THR A 186 26.56 -8.33 -8.77
CA THR A 186 26.81 -9.77 -8.66
C THR A 186 26.24 -10.36 -7.38
N SER A 187 26.35 -9.63 -6.26
CA SER A 187 25.84 -10.11 -4.98
C SER A 187 24.33 -10.08 -4.91
N LEU A 188 23.72 -8.98 -5.38
CA LEU A 188 22.27 -8.84 -5.41
C LEU A 188 21.65 -9.82 -6.39
N SER A 189 22.17 -9.99 -7.61
CA SER A 189 21.62 -10.96 -8.58
C SER A 189 21.53 -12.38 -8.02
N LYS A 190 22.53 -12.82 -7.25
CA LYS A 190 22.60 -14.17 -6.66
C LYS A 190 21.78 -14.39 -5.38
N ASN A 191 21.25 -13.34 -4.76
CA ASN A 191 20.61 -13.43 -3.44
C ASN A 191 19.23 -12.77 -3.42
N ASN A 192 18.32 -13.29 -2.60
CA ASN A 192 17.00 -12.71 -2.38
C ASN A 192 17.10 -11.28 -1.85
N TYR A 193 16.29 -10.38 -2.39
CA TYR A 193 16.26 -8.98 -2.00
C TYR A 193 14.84 -8.47 -1.76
N TYR A 194 14.68 -7.64 -0.73
CA TYR A 194 13.39 -7.11 -0.29
C TYR A 194 13.51 -5.60 -0.18
N ILE A 195 12.57 -4.88 -0.77
CA ILE A 195 12.48 -3.44 -0.57
C ILE A 195 11.49 -3.20 0.57
N LEU A 196 12.00 -2.90 1.77
CA LEU A 196 11.18 -2.86 2.99
C LEU A 196 10.73 -1.45 3.38
N PHE A 197 11.44 -0.41 2.97
CA PHE A 197 11.13 0.97 3.32
C PHE A 197 11.29 1.94 2.16
N ASP A 198 10.46 2.98 2.14
CA ASP A 198 10.53 4.06 1.14
C ASP A 198 11.85 4.85 1.22
N GLU A 199 12.50 4.84 2.39
CA GLU A 199 13.79 5.48 2.67
C GLU A 199 14.97 4.51 2.62
N GLU A 200 14.79 3.28 2.10
CA GLU A 200 15.93 2.38 1.93
C GLU A 200 16.97 3.00 1.00
N ASN A 201 18.21 3.09 1.48
CA ASN A 201 19.28 3.70 0.71
C ASN A 201 19.83 2.77 -0.38
N LEU A 202 19.49 1.47 -0.39
CA LEU A 202 19.77 0.60 -1.55
C LEU A 202 18.84 0.87 -2.72
N PHE A 203 17.59 1.29 -2.47
CA PHE A 203 16.71 1.90 -3.48
C PHE A 203 17.36 3.18 -4.03
N GLN A 204 17.89 4.04 -3.15
CA GLN A 204 18.66 5.23 -3.58
C GLN A 204 19.97 4.86 -4.29
N LEU A 205 20.61 3.74 -3.93
CA LEU A 205 21.83 3.25 -4.55
C LEU A 205 21.55 2.73 -5.95
N LEU A 206 20.51 1.92 -6.13
CA LEU A 206 20.08 1.45 -7.44
C LEU A 206 19.63 2.64 -8.31
N ILE A 207 18.97 3.65 -7.73
CA ILE A 207 18.70 4.92 -8.43
C ILE A 207 19.99 5.65 -8.81
N PHE A 208 20.94 5.78 -7.88
CA PHE A 208 22.23 6.42 -8.12
C PHE A 208 22.97 5.71 -9.26
N CYS A 209 23.03 4.39 -9.24
CA CYS A 209 23.59 3.59 -10.32
C CYS A 209 22.78 3.72 -11.63
N PHE A 210 21.46 3.83 -11.57
CA PHE A 210 20.62 4.05 -12.76
C PHE A 210 20.85 5.43 -13.40
N GLN A 211 21.17 6.45 -12.61
CA GLN A 211 21.50 7.80 -13.08
C GLN A 211 22.88 7.87 -13.75
N GLU A 212 23.78 6.94 -13.46
CA GLU A 212 25.07 6.81 -14.15
C GLU A 212 24.92 6.06 -15.49
N LYS A 213 25.24 6.73 -16.60
CA LYS A 213 25.02 6.22 -17.98
C LYS A 213 25.59 4.81 -18.22
N ASN A 214 26.73 4.49 -17.60
CA ASN A 214 27.43 3.22 -17.81
C ASN A 214 26.77 2.03 -17.07
N TYR A 215 25.89 2.30 -16.11
CA TYR A 215 25.34 1.29 -15.21
C TYR A 215 23.82 1.12 -15.34
N LYS A 216 23.15 2.07 -15.99
CA LYS A 216 21.70 2.06 -16.20
C LYS A 216 21.15 0.72 -16.72
N THR A 217 21.74 0.16 -17.78
CA THR A 217 21.23 -1.08 -18.41
C THR A 217 21.32 -2.28 -17.48
N ARG A 218 22.46 -2.48 -16.80
CA ARG A 218 22.64 -3.56 -15.83
C ARG A 218 21.69 -3.43 -14.63
N THR A 219 21.47 -2.20 -14.16
CA THR A 219 20.53 -1.95 -13.06
C THR A 219 19.10 -2.30 -13.45
N ILE A 220 18.66 -1.96 -14.66
CA ILE A 220 17.33 -2.34 -15.17
C ILE A 220 17.21 -3.86 -15.23
N GLN A 221 18.21 -4.55 -15.81
CA GLN A 221 18.23 -6.01 -15.89
C GLN A 221 18.13 -6.67 -14.51
N LEU A 222 18.92 -6.19 -13.54
CA LEU A 222 18.84 -6.68 -12.16
C LEU A 222 17.43 -6.55 -11.58
N ILE A 223 16.77 -5.40 -11.76
CA ILE A 223 15.42 -5.18 -11.24
C ILE A 223 14.41 -6.10 -11.92
N GLU A 224 14.48 -6.22 -13.25
CA GLU A 224 13.63 -7.12 -14.03
C GLU A 224 13.81 -8.58 -13.61
N ASP A 225 15.05 -9.03 -13.41
CA ASP A 225 15.36 -10.38 -12.92
C ASP A 225 14.74 -10.60 -11.54
N LYS A 226 14.80 -9.61 -10.64
CA LYS A 226 14.22 -9.72 -9.29
C LYS A 226 12.70 -9.77 -9.31
N ILE A 227 12.05 -8.95 -10.13
CA ILE A 227 10.58 -9.01 -10.31
C ILE A 227 10.14 -10.39 -10.82
N ASN A 228 10.93 -10.99 -11.72
CA ASN A 228 10.61 -12.28 -12.33
C ASN A 228 10.82 -13.47 -11.39
N THR A 229 11.95 -13.49 -10.71
CA THR A 229 12.45 -14.68 -10.03
C THR A 229 12.12 -14.72 -8.54
N GLU A 230 11.80 -13.58 -7.93
CA GLU A 230 11.63 -13.50 -6.47
C GLU A 230 10.18 -13.31 -6.04
N PRO A 231 9.55 -14.32 -5.41
CA PRO A 231 8.15 -14.23 -4.97
C PRO A 231 7.95 -13.19 -3.86
N HIS A 232 9.03 -12.75 -3.22
CA HIS A 232 8.96 -11.82 -2.09
C HIS A 232 9.43 -10.40 -2.42
N PHE A 233 9.76 -10.10 -3.69
CA PHE A 233 10.16 -8.75 -4.10
C PHE A 233 9.09 -7.72 -3.72
N PHE A 234 7.82 -8.09 -3.81
CA PHE A 234 6.65 -7.27 -3.45
C PHE A 234 6.13 -7.52 -2.02
N ARG A 235 6.92 -8.11 -1.11
CA ARG A 235 6.45 -8.54 0.24
C ARG A 235 5.87 -7.39 1.07
N GLU A 236 6.50 -6.21 1.05
CA GLU A 236 6.00 -5.01 1.75
C GLU A 236 5.13 -4.12 0.83
N GLY A 237 4.67 -4.67 -0.29
CA GLY A 237 3.55 -4.20 -1.11
C GLY A 237 3.74 -2.83 -1.75
N ILE A 238 3.61 -1.76 -0.97
CA ILE A 238 3.61 -0.38 -1.48
C ILE A 238 5.01 0.10 -1.87
N THR A 239 6.01 -0.15 -1.03
CA THR A 239 7.36 0.38 -1.20
C THR A 239 8.02 -0.08 -2.51
N PRO A 240 8.01 -1.38 -2.87
CA PRO A 240 8.59 -1.84 -4.13
C PRO A 240 7.90 -1.22 -5.37
N ILE A 241 6.59 -0.98 -5.29
CA ILE A 241 5.84 -0.37 -6.40
C ILE A 241 6.16 1.12 -6.52
N LEU A 242 6.23 1.83 -5.39
CA LEU A 242 6.69 3.22 -5.34
C LEU A 242 8.10 3.34 -5.90
N PHE A 243 8.96 2.36 -5.68
CA PHE A 243 10.28 2.33 -6.30
C PHE A 243 10.20 2.30 -7.81
N LEU A 244 9.47 1.33 -8.36
CA LEU A 244 9.34 1.18 -9.81
C LEU A 244 8.73 2.43 -10.44
N ALA A 245 7.70 3.00 -9.81
CA ALA A 245 7.06 4.24 -10.28
C ALA A 245 7.99 5.46 -10.25
N LYS A 246 8.94 5.53 -9.30
CA LYS A 246 9.96 6.61 -9.25
C LYS A 246 11.09 6.39 -10.25
N LEU A 247 11.45 5.14 -10.52
CA LEU A 247 12.60 4.81 -11.37
C LEU A 247 12.26 4.87 -12.86
N PHE A 248 11.07 4.41 -13.23
CA PHE A 248 10.66 4.29 -14.62
C PHE A 248 9.66 5.39 -14.99
N PRO A 249 9.81 6.04 -16.16
CA PRO A 249 8.76 6.90 -16.70
C PRO A 249 7.44 6.13 -16.82
N THR A 250 6.31 6.83 -16.71
CA THR A 250 4.95 6.22 -16.68
C THR A 250 4.74 5.12 -17.72
N ASN A 251 5.13 5.35 -18.99
CA ASN A 251 4.94 4.34 -20.04
C ASN A 251 5.78 3.07 -19.83
N ALA A 252 7.00 3.20 -19.30
CA ALA A 252 7.85 2.06 -19.00
C ALA A 252 7.34 1.32 -17.76
N PHE A 253 6.89 2.06 -16.75
CA PHE A 253 6.27 1.46 -15.57
C PHE A 253 4.99 0.67 -15.91
N ILE A 254 4.13 1.20 -16.77
CA ILE A 254 2.94 0.48 -17.28
C ILE A 254 3.35 -0.82 -17.99
N LYS A 255 4.38 -0.79 -18.84
CA LYS A 255 4.89 -2.01 -19.50
C LYS A 255 5.36 -3.05 -18.50
N ILE A 256 6.01 -2.64 -17.42
CA ILE A 256 6.45 -3.53 -16.34
C ILE A 256 5.24 -4.16 -15.65
N ILE A 257 4.16 -3.39 -15.39
CA ILE A 257 2.91 -3.93 -14.82
C ILE A 257 2.34 -5.04 -15.71
N ASP A 258 2.22 -4.79 -17.02
CA ASP A 258 1.69 -5.75 -17.98
C ASP A 258 2.59 -6.98 -18.13
N GLN A 259 3.89 -6.76 -18.38
CA GLN A 259 4.86 -7.82 -18.66
C GLN A 259 4.99 -8.82 -17.50
N TYR A 260 4.92 -8.32 -16.27
CA TYR A 260 5.08 -9.13 -15.06
C TYR A 260 3.78 -9.43 -14.33
N GLN A 261 2.64 -9.09 -14.94
CA GLN A 261 1.30 -9.36 -14.39
C GLN A 261 1.15 -8.88 -12.94
N LEU A 262 1.62 -7.65 -12.67
CA LEU A 262 1.75 -7.19 -11.29
C LEU A 262 0.40 -7.04 -10.55
N PHE A 263 -0.70 -6.84 -11.28
CA PHE A 263 -2.04 -6.80 -10.68
C PHE A 263 -2.43 -8.13 -10.00
N ASP A 264 -1.92 -9.26 -10.49
CA ASP A 264 -2.21 -10.58 -9.90
C ASP A 264 -1.31 -10.87 -8.68
N ARG A 265 -0.12 -10.24 -8.65
CA ARG A 265 0.89 -10.45 -7.61
C ARG A 265 0.73 -9.52 -6.42
N ILE A 266 0.05 -8.39 -6.60
CA ILE A 266 0.02 -7.29 -5.64
C ILE A 266 -1.43 -7.00 -5.21
N PRO A 267 -1.73 -7.06 -3.90
CA PRO A 267 -3.05 -6.72 -3.37
C PRO A 267 -3.53 -5.30 -3.70
N SER A 268 -4.84 -5.18 -3.93
CA SER A 268 -5.53 -3.90 -4.22
C SER A 268 -5.23 -2.74 -3.26
N PRO A 269 -5.09 -2.95 -1.92
CA PRO A 269 -4.76 -1.85 -1.00
C PRO A 269 -3.46 -1.11 -1.33
N HIS A 270 -2.43 -1.81 -1.83
CA HIS A 270 -1.16 -1.16 -2.18
C HIS A 270 -1.29 -0.28 -3.42
N TRP A 271 -2.12 -0.69 -4.39
CA TRP A 271 -2.44 0.12 -5.56
C TRP A 271 -3.22 1.39 -5.19
N LEU A 272 -4.16 1.30 -4.26
CA LEU A 272 -4.86 2.48 -3.72
C LEU A 272 -3.87 3.47 -3.08
N SER A 273 -2.95 2.96 -2.27
CA SER A 273 -1.91 3.81 -1.66
C SER A 273 -0.98 4.45 -2.69
N LEU A 274 -0.62 3.75 -3.77
CA LEU A 274 0.15 4.32 -4.87
C LEU A 274 -0.62 5.45 -5.58
N ILE A 275 -1.91 5.23 -5.90
CA ILE A 275 -2.75 6.25 -6.53
C ILE A 275 -2.82 7.50 -5.63
N GLN A 276 -3.02 7.30 -4.32
CA GLN A 276 -3.03 8.40 -3.36
C GLN A 276 -1.68 9.13 -3.30
N TYR A 277 -0.57 8.40 -3.28
CA TYR A 277 0.77 8.99 -3.30
C TYR A 277 1.03 9.84 -4.56
N ILE A 278 0.66 9.35 -5.74
CA ILE A 278 0.86 10.08 -7.01
C ILE A 278 -0.03 11.33 -7.04
N LYS A 279 -1.28 11.20 -6.59
CA LYS A 279 -2.23 12.30 -6.46
C LYS A 279 -1.69 13.43 -5.57
N ASP A 280 -1.03 13.10 -4.45
CA ASP A 280 -0.57 14.10 -3.48
C ASP A 280 0.73 14.82 -3.88
N ARG A 281 1.51 14.29 -4.83
CA ARG A 281 2.85 14.81 -5.18
C ARG A 281 2.97 15.44 -6.57
N SER A 282 1.85 15.61 -7.26
CA SER A 282 1.81 15.75 -8.71
C SER A 282 2.72 16.85 -9.32
N GLN A 283 3.71 16.40 -10.10
CA GLN A 283 3.95 16.95 -11.43
C GLN A 283 2.85 16.39 -12.34
N VAL A 284 1.91 17.25 -12.70
CA VAL A 284 0.56 16.83 -13.05
C VAL A 284 0.45 16.11 -14.41
N LYS A 285 1.24 16.49 -15.41
CA LYS A 285 1.04 16.02 -16.80
C LYS A 285 1.38 14.54 -17.05
N GLU A 286 2.32 13.97 -16.30
CA GLU A 286 2.76 12.57 -16.52
C GLU A 286 1.85 11.53 -15.84
N SER A 287 0.98 11.99 -14.93
CA SER A 287 0.11 11.14 -14.11
C SER A 287 -1.21 10.77 -14.81
N ALA A 288 -1.64 11.53 -15.83
CA ALA A 288 -2.88 11.28 -16.56
C ALA A 288 -2.90 9.87 -17.20
N LYS A 289 -1.83 9.50 -17.92
CA LYS A 289 -1.70 8.18 -18.55
C LYS A 289 -1.72 7.03 -17.53
N PHE A 290 -1.16 7.28 -16.35
CA PHE A 290 -1.17 6.31 -15.27
C PHE A 290 -2.60 6.04 -14.80
N PHE A 291 -3.39 7.08 -14.51
CA PHE A 291 -4.77 6.90 -14.06
C PHE A 291 -5.66 6.30 -15.16
N GLU A 292 -5.56 6.77 -16.41
CA GLU A 292 -6.30 6.19 -17.54
C GLU A 292 -6.04 4.68 -17.70
N TYR A 293 -4.78 4.26 -17.59
CA TYR A 293 -4.41 2.85 -17.66
C TYR A 293 -5.02 2.05 -16.49
N PHE A 294 -4.97 2.56 -15.25
CA PHE A 294 -5.55 1.89 -14.10
C PHE A 294 -7.06 1.73 -14.20
N VAL A 295 -7.76 2.78 -14.65
CA VAL A 295 -9.21 2.74 -14.90
C VAL A 295 -9.57 1.68 -15.95
N ALA A 296 -8.77 1.58 -17.02
CA ALA A 296 -9.03 0.63 -18.10
C ALA A 296 -8.70 -0.83 -17.73
N LYS A 297 -7.60 -1.07 -17.00
CA LYS A 297 -6.98 -2.40 -16.91
C LYS A 297 -7.04 -3.05 -15.52
N HIS A 298 -7.17 -2.29 -14.43
CA HIS A 298 -7.08 -2.88 -13.10
C HIS A 298 -8.26 -3.85 -12.81
N PRO A 299 -8.04 -5.03 -12.20
CA PRO A 299 -9.13 -5.99 -11.97
C PRO A 299 -10.15 -5.54 -10.92
N SER A 300 -9.69 -4.89 -9.84
CA SER A 300 -10.58 -4.38 -8.78
C SER A 300 -11.35 -3.12 -9.20
N MET A 301 -12.67 -3.14 -8.99
CA MET A 301 -13.56 -2.00 -9.23
C MET A 301 -13.26 -0.82 -8.30
N ASP A 302 -12.91 -1.08 -7.04
CA ASP A 302 -12.60 -0.02 -6.07
C ASP A 302 -11.37 0.78 -6.51
N VAL A 303 -10.35 0.10 -7.02
CA VAL A 303 -9.14 0.74 -7.56
C VAL A 303 -9.46 1.53 -8.81
N LYS A 304 -10.30 1.01 -9.70
CA LYS A 304 -10.76 1.72 -10.90
C LYS A 304 -11.51 3.01 -10.54
N LEU A 305 -12.45 2.92 -9.61
CA LEU A 305 -13.20 4.08 -9.11
C LEU A 305 -12.27 5.12 -8.50
N PHE A 306 -11.32 4.70 -7.68
CA PHE A 306 -10.37 5.60 -7.02
C PHE A 306 -9.41 6.27 -8.03
N ALA A 307 -8.94 5.54 -9.03
CA ALA A 307 -8.13 6.08 -10.12
C ALA A 307 -8.93 7.05 -11.00
N ALA A 308 -10.21 6.76 -11.28
CA ALA A 308 -11.10 7.65 -12.02
C ALA A 308 -11.33 8.96 -11.27
N ASP A 309 -11.63 8.90 -9.97
CA ASP A 309 -11.75 10.09 -9.11
C ASP A 309 -10.46 10.92 -9.09
N ALA A 310 -9.31 10.27 -8.89
CA ALA A 310 -8.01 10.94 -8.93
C ALA A 310 -7.77 11.64 -10.28
N TYR A 311 -8.14 10.99 -11.39
CA TYR A 311 -7.98 11.57 -12.72
C TYR A 311 -8.89 12.79 -12.95
N LEU A 312 -10.17 12.70 -12.58
CA LEU A 312 -11.09 13.84 -12.75
C LEU A 312 -10.64 15.05 -11.90
N LYS A 313 -10.18 14.81 -10.66
CA LYS A 313 -9.60 15.86 -9.82
C LYS A 313 -8.36 16.49 -10.44
N LEU A 314 -7.52 15.69 -11.09
CA LEU A 314 -6.36 16.17 -11.82
C LEU A 314 -6.75 17.11 -12.98
N LEU A 315 -7.76 16.72 -13.76
CA LEU A 315 -8.25 17.52 -14.89
C LEU A 315 -8.88 18.83 -14.44
N ILE A 316 -9.53 18.85 -13.27
CA ILE A 316 -10.05 20.08 -12.65
C ILE A 316 -8.89 21.01 -12.27
N ILE A 317 -7.83 20.50 -11.65
CA ILE A 317 -6.66 21.30 -11.25
C ILE A 317 -5.95 21.91 -12.46
N GLU A 318 -5.79 21.14 -13.54
CA GLU A 318 -5.15 21.63 -14.78
C GLU A 318 -6.06 22.48 -15.67
N GLN A 319 -7.34 22.62 -15.32
CA GLN A 319 -8.34 23.34 -16.12
C GLN A 319 -8.49 22.75 -17.54
N GLU A 320 -8.38 21.42 -17.66
CA GLU A 320 -8.50 20.67 -18.91
C GLU A 320 -9.97 20.34 -19.21
N THR A 321 -10.78 21.37 -19.46
CA THR A 321 -12.26 21.29 -19.51
C THR A 321 -12.79 20.26 -20.52
N ASP A 322 -12.24 20.21 -21.73
CA ASP A 322 -12.71 19.26 -22.76
C ASP A 322 -12.50 17.80 -22.35
N LYS A 323 -11.34 17.51 -21.74
CA LYS A 323 -11.04 16.17 -21.22
C LYS A 323 -11.89 15.86 -20.00
N LEU A 324 -12.09 16.84 -19.11
CA LEU A 324 -12.93 16.68 -17.93
C LEU A 324 -14.36 16.31 -18.34
N ASN A 325 -14.93 17.04 -19.30
CA ASN A 325 -16.28 16.79 -19.81
C ASN A 325 -16.39 15.40 -20.44
N LYS A 326 -15.43 15.04 -21.28
CA LYS A 326 -15.39 13.70 -21.92
C LYS A 326 -15.30 12.58 -20.87
N TRP A 327 -14.32 12.65 -19.99
CA TRP A 327 -14.02 11.55 -19.07
C TRP A 327 -15.00 11.45 -17.91
N SER A 328 -15.50 12.57 -17.39
CA SER A 328 -16.55 12.54 -16.36
C SER A 328 -17.80 11.85 -16.88
N ARG A 329 -18.24 12.15 -18.12
CA ARG A 329 -19.37 11.45 -18.77
C ARG A 329 -19.10 9.95 -18.95
N ILE A 330 -17.94 9.58 -19.49
CA ILE A 330 -17.57 8.18 -19.71
C ILE A 330 -17.56 7.40 -18.39
N TYR A 331 -16.89 7.93 -17.38
CA TYR A 331 -16.79 7.29 -16.06
C TYR A 331 -18.13 7.25 -15.35
N SER A 332 -18.95 8.29 -15.50
CA SER A 332 -20.31 8.34 -14.99
C SER A 332 -21.17 7.20 -15.54
N LEU A 333 -21.12 6.95 -16.86
CA LEU A 333 -21.83 5.83 -17.50
C LEU A 333 -21.22 4.48 -17.14
N GLN A 334 -19.90 4.37 -17.12
CA GLN A 334 -19.21 3.10 -16.87
C GLN A 334 -19.40 2.61 -15.43
N PHE A 335 -19.33 3.53 -14.47
CA PHE A 335 -19.30 3.21 -13.05
C PHE A 335 -20.62 3.47 -12.31
N GLN A 336 -21.54 4.23 -12.93
CA GLN A 336 -22.80 4.65 -12.30
C GLN A 336 -22.54 5.31 -10.93
N HIS A 337 -21.46 6.09 -10.85
CA HIS A 337 -21.03 6.78 -9.65
C HIS A 337 -21.51 8.23 -9.68
N LEU A 338 -22.37 8.60 -8.71
CA LEU A 338 -23.08 9.89 -8.68
C LEU A 338 -22.14 11.10 -8.82
N ALA A 339 -21.01 11.10 -8.12
CA ALA A 339 -20.06 12.21 -8.17
C ALA A 339 -19.53 12.49 -9.59
N PHE A 340 -19.36 11.46 -10.42
CA PHE A 340 -18.83 11.65 -11.79
C PHE A 340 -19.89 12.30 -12.69
N GLY A 341 -21.16 11.91 -12.53
CA GLY A 341 -22.27 12.53 -13.27
C GLY A 341 -22.50 13.98 -12.84
N GLN A 342 -22.36 14.28 -11.55
CA GLN A 342 -22.43 15.64 -11.03
C GLN A 342 -21.31 16.52 -11.59
N ILE A 343 -20.07 16.00 -11.63
CA ILE A 343 -18.95 16.70 -12.27
C ILE A 343 -19.29 17.01 -13.72
N TRP A 344 -19.74 16.03 -14.50
CA TRP A 344 -20.09 16.24 -15.91
C TRP A 344 -21.17 17.30 -16.10
N MET A 345 -22.30 17.18 -15.40
CA MET A 345 -23.40 18.15 -15.54
C MET A 345 -22.98 19.56 -15.12
N THR A 346 -22.09 19.69 -14.13
CA THR A 346 -21.62 21.00 -13.66
C THR A 346 -20.54 21.58 -14.57
N SER A 347 -19.60 20.77 -15.05
CA SER A 347 -18.45 21.25 -15.83
C SER A 347 -18.79 21.42 -17.32
N ALA A 348 -19.61 20.54 -17.89
CA ALA A 348 -19.98 20.59 -19.29
C ALA A 348 -21.17 21.52 -19.54
N ASN A 349 -22.02 21.74 -18.53
CA ASN A 349 -23.31 22.40 -18.65
C ASN A 349 -24.08 21.94 -19.91
N PRO A 350 -24.36 20.62 -20.01
CA PRO A 350 -24.82 20.01 -21.25
C PRO A 350 -26.18 20.54 -21.67
N GLU A 351 -26.35 20.73 -22.98
CA GLU A 351 -27.63 21.13 -23.55
C GLU A 351 -28.70 20.04 -23.33
N PRO A 352 -30.00 20.39 -23.30
CA PRO A 352 -31.08 19.42 -23.10
C PRO A 352 -31.02 18.19 -24.01
N THR A 353 -30.59 18.37 -25.26
CA THR A 353 -30.45 17.26 -26.22
C THR A 353 -29.34 16.28 -25.86
N GLU A 354 -28.27 16.73 -25.20
CA GLU A 354 -27.19 15.86 -24.72
C GLU A 354 -27.58 15.13 -23.45
N ILE A 355 -28.34 15.79 -22.56
CA ILE A 355 -28.92 15.16 -21.37
C ILE A 355 -29.87 14.04 -21.79
N GLN A 356 -30.70 14.26 -22.81
CA GLN A 356 -31.60 13.24 -23.34
C GLN A 356 -30.85 12.01 -23.87
N LYS A 357 -29.80 12.22 -24.68
CA LYS A 357 -28.95 11.12 -25.17
C LYS A 357 -28.28 10.37 -24.02
N TYR A 358 -27.83 11.09 -23.00
CA TYR A 358 -27.23 10.49 -21.81
C TYR A 358 -28.23 9.62 -21.02
N ILE A 359 -29.48 10.06 -20.90
CA ILE A 359 -30.58 9.29 -20.28
C ILE A 359 -30.84 8.00 -21.08
N GLU A 360 -30.90 8.09 -22.40
CA GLU A 360 -31.07 6.92 -23.28
C GLU A 360 -29.93 5.92 -23.10
N GLU A 361 -28.67 6.40 -23.09
CA GLU A 361 -27.49 5.55 -22.84
C GLU A 361 -27.55 4.90 -21.45
N CYS A 362 -27.95 5.63 -20.40
CA CYS A 362 -28.15 5.06 -19.06
C CYS A 362 -29.22 3.97 -19.06
N ASN A 363 -30.35 4.22 -19.71
CA ASN A 363 -31.49 3.30 -19.75
C ASN A 363 -31.20 2.02 -20.55
N HIS A 364 -30.22 2.04 -21.47
CA HIS A 364 -29.75 0.85 -22.16
C HIS A 364 -28.82 -0.04 -21.31
N GLN A 365 -28.35 0.44 -20.16
CA GLN A 365 -27.56 -0.34 -19.21
C GLN A 365 -28.45 -1.05 -18.17
N ALA A 366 -27.92 -2.06 -17.48
CA ALA A 366 -28.66 -2.95 -16.56
C ALA A 366 -29.56 -2.22 -15.53
N THR A 367 -30.49 -2.95 -14.90
CA THR A 367 -31.55 -2.43 -14.00
C THR A 367 -31.09 -1.53 -12.85
N HIS A 368 -29.85 -1.64 -12.37
CA HIS A 368 -29.31 -0.75 -11.33
C HIS A 368 -29.05 0.69 -11.80
N ALA A 369 -29.00 0.94 -13.12
CA ALA A 369 -28.80 2.26 -13.72
C ALA A 369 -29.93 3.25 -13.39
N LYS A 370 -31.15 2.75 -13.13
CA LYS A 370 -32.32 3.63 -12.95
C LYS A 370 -32.23 4.46 -11.67
N HIS A 371 -31.88 3.86 -10.53
CA HIS A 371 -31.76 4.62 -9.28
C HIS A 371 -30.64 5.64 -9.34
N TYR A 372 -29.51 5.26 -9.92
CA TYR A 372 -28.40 6.17 -10.19
C TYR A 372 -28.85 7.38 -11.03
N LEU A 373 -29.59 7.13 -12.13
CA LEU A 373 -30.06 8.21 -13.01
C LEU A 373 -31.03 9.15 -12.27
N LEU A 374 -31.99 8.60 -11.51
CA LEU A 374 -32.94 9.39 -10.73
C LEU A 374 -32.23 10.21 -9.65
N ASP A 375 -31.26 9.64 -8.95
CA ASP A 375 -30.43 10.36 -7.96
C ASP A 375 -29.65 11.51 -8.63
N LEU A 376 -29.11 11.29 -9.84
CA LEU A 376 -28.39 12.33 -10.58
C LEU A 376 -29.30 13.48 -11.02
N LEU A 377 -30.42 13.17 -11.70
CA LEU A 377 -31.37 14.18 -12.17
C LEU A 377 -31.98 14.96 -10.99
N ASN A 378 -32.26 14.24 -9.90
CA ASN A 378 -32.65 14.87 -8.65
C ASN A 378 -31.54 15.80 -8.16
N ASN A 379 -30.32 15.34 -7.91
CA ASN A 379 -29.28 16.20 -7.33
C ASN A 379 -28.86 17.39 -8.20
N MET A 380 -29.04 17.31 -9.52
CA MET A 380 -28.68 18.36 -10.47
C MET A 380 -29.87 19.26 -10.89
N ASN A 381 -30.98 19.20 -10.16
CA ASN A 381 -32.17 20.04 -10.37
C ASN A 381 -32.76 19.95 -11.80
N GLN A 382 -32.67 18.78 -12.43
CA GLN A 382 -33.15 18.54 -13.79
C GLN A 382 -34.62 18.09 -13.80
N ASP A 383 -35.52 18.97 -13.33
CA ASP A 383 -36.92 18.63 -13.01
C ASP A 383 -37.72 18.08 -14.20
N HIS A 384 -37.56 18.70 -15.37
CA HIS A 384 -38.22 18.24 -16.58
C HIS A 384 -37.87 16.78 -16.90
N PHE A 385 -36.57 16.46 -16.95
CA PHE A 385 -36.09 15.11 -17.24
C PHE A 385 -36.40 14.12 -16.11
N LEU A 386 -36.33 14.56 -14.85
CA LEU A 386 -36.71 13.75 -13.70
C LEU A 386 -38.18 13.34 -13.80
N PHE A 387 -39.08 14.28 -14.10
CA PHE A 387 -40.50 13.99 -14.28
C PHE A 387 -40.74 12.99 -15.41
N GLU A 388 -40.11 13.20 -16.58
CA GLU A 388 -40.26 12.27 -17.70
C GLU A 388 -39.84 10.84 -17.34
N GLU A 389 -38.72 10.69 -16.64
CA GLU A 389 -38.22 9.38 -16.22
C GLU A 389 -39.07 8.71 -15.14
N LEU A 390 -39.70 9.50 -14.24
CA LEU A 390 -40.65 9.01 -13.24
C LEU A 390 -42.00 8.63 -13.88
N SER A 391 -42.45 9.35 -14.90
CA SER A 391 -43.73 9.11 -15.57
C SER A 391 -43.82 7.77 -16.31
N LYS A 392 -42.65 7.16 -16.58
CA LYS A 392 -42.46 5.84 -17.19
C LYS A 392 -42.51 4.70 -16.16
N LEU A 393 -42.56 4.99 -14.86
CA LEU A 393 -42.55 4.00 -13.79
C LEU A 393 -43.97 3.70 -13.29
N ASP A 394 -44.20 2.44 -12.93
CA ASP A 394 -45.43 1.99 -12.26
C ASP A 394 -45.26 1.82 -10.73
N GLN A 395 -44.01 1.86 -10.23
CA GLN A 395 -43.68 1.66 -8.81
C GLN A 395 -43.83 2.96 -8.01
N ILE A 396 -44.92 3.06 -7.25
CA ILE A 396 -45.28 4.27 -6.50
C ILE A 396 -44.23 4.65 -5.44
N GLU A 397 -43.59 3.69 -4.80
CA GLU A 397 -42.58 3.91 -3.77
C GLU A 397 -41.36 4.65 -4.32
N THR A 398 -40.93 4.26 -5.53
CA THR A 398 -39.80 4.91 -6.20
C THR A 398 -40.16 6.33 -6.60
N ILE A 399 -41.37 6.55 -7.12
CA ILE A 399 -41.84 7.90 -7.50
C ILE A 399 -41.89 8.82 -6.27
N MET A 400 -42.49 8.36 -5.17
CA MET A 400 -42.59 9.10 -3.91
C MET A 400 -41.23 9.41 -3.26
N LYS A 401 -40.18 8.67 -3.60
CA LYS A 401 -38.83 8.96 -3.11
C LYS A 401 -38.24 10.23 -3.76
N TYR A 402 -38.63 10.55 -4.99
CA TYR A 402 -38.02 11.60 -5.82
C TYR A 402 -38.96 12.76 -6.16
N ASP A 403 -40.24 12.68 -5.79
CA ASP A 403 -41.26 13.64 -6.20
C ASP A 403 -41.29 14.94 -5.40
N HIS A 404 -40.69 14.98 -4.21
CA HIS A 404 -40.85 16.10 -3.28
C HIS A 404 -40.54 17.46 -3.92
N ARG A 405 -39.46 17.55 -4.71
CA ARG A 405 -39.14 18.79 -5.42
C ARG A 405 -40.12 19.07 -6.56
N LEU A 406 -40.51 18.05 -7.31
CA LEU A 406 -41.48 18.16 -8.42
C LEU A 406 -42.88 18.55 -7.94
N LEU A 407 -43.26 18.19 -6.72
CA LEU A 407 -44.50 18.65 -6.10
C LEU A 407 -44.50 20.16 -5.84
N ASN A 408 -43.33 20.81 -5.81
CA ASN A 408 -43.23 22.27 -5.67
C ASN A 408 -43.03 22.96 -7.03
N SER A 409 -42.20 22.40 -7.92
CA SER A 409 -41.89 23.01 -9.21
C SER A 409 -42.92 22.68 -10.31
N GLU A 410 -43.45 21.46 -10.33
CA GLU A 410 -44.42 20.98 -11.33
C GLU A 410 -45.63 20.25 -10.68
N PRO A 411 -46.35 20.87 -9.72
CA PRO A 411 -47.38 20.21 -8.91
C PRO A 411 -48.49 19.56 -9.74
N GLN A 412 -48.95 20.23 -10.79
CA GLN A 412 -50.05 19.72 -11.63
C GLN A 412 -49.66 18.43 -12.35
N LYS A 413 -48.44 18.36 -12.90
CA LYS A 413 -47.94 17.17 -13.59
C LYS A 413 -47.79 15.98 -12.63
N MET A 414 -47.27 16.24 -11.42
CA MET A 414 -47.14 15.21 -10.39
C MET A 414 -48.48 14.69 -9.91
N ILE A 415 -49.45 15.59 -9.66
CA ILE A 415 -50.81 15.19 -9.26
C ILE A 415 -51.45 14.35 -10.37
N GLN A 416 -51.34 14.74 -11.63
CA GLN A 416 -51.86 13.96 -12.76
C GLN A 416 -51.22 12.58 -12.88
N LEU A 417 -49.90 12.46 -12.62
CA LEU A 417 -49.22 11.17 -12.58
C LEU A 417 -49.79 10.28 -11.47
N PHE A 418 -50.00 10.82 -10.26
CA PHE A 418 -50.65 10.08 -9.18
C PHE A 418 -52.08 9.67 -9.52
N VAL A 419 -52.86 10.55 -10.13
CA VAL A 419 -54.23 10.24 -10.59
C VAL A 419 -54.21 9.10 -11.61
N LYS A 420 -53.30 9.14 -12.58
CA LYS A 420 -53.13 8.08 -13.59
C LYS A 420 -52.77 6.74 -12.95
N LEU A 421 -51.80 6.72 -12.03
CA LEU A 421 -51.37 5.49 -11.34
C LEU A 421 -52.49 4.89 -10.50
N THR A 422 -53.20 5.73 -9.74
CA THR A 422 -54.37 5.31 -8.97
C THR A 422 -55.46 4.76 -9.88
N LYS A 423 -55.79 5.44 -10.98
CA LYS A 423 -56.77 4.94 -11.95
C LYS A 423 -56.39 3.55 -12.47
N ASN A 424 -55.13 3.36 -12.87
CA ASN A 424 -54.63 2.08 -13.35
C ASN A 424 -54.75 0.99 -12.27
N HIS A 425 -54.39 1.31 -11.03
CA HIS A 425 -54.48 0.38 -9.90
C HIS A 425 -55.94 0.02 -9.56
N LEU A 426 -56.85 1.01 -9.55
CA LEU A 426 -58.29 0.82 -9.27
C LEU A 426 -59.04 0.05 -10.36
N ASN A 427 -58.52 0.04 -11.59
CA ASN A 427 -59.04 -0.78 -12.69
C ASN A 427 -58.61 -2.24 -12.58
N GLN A 428 -57.49 -2.51 -11.90
CA GLN A 428 -56.95 -3.86 -11.74
C GLN A 428 -57.41 -4.54 -10.44
N TYR A 429 -57.58 -3.75 -9.36
CA TYR A 429 -57.88 -4.25 -8.03
C TYR A 429 -59.15 -3.61 -7.45
N VAL A 430 -59.91 -4.38 -6.65
CA VAL A 430 -61.15 -3.95 -5.97
C VAL A 430 -61.02 -4.25 -4.47
N GLY A 431 -61.72 -3.47 -3.63
CA GLY A 431 -61.75 -3.69 -2.17
C GLY A 431 -60.53 -3.11 -1.44
N ALA A 432 -60.15 -3.70 -0.30
CA ALA A 432 -59.12 -3.15 0.59
C ALA A 432 -57.78 -2.74 -0.07
N PRO A 433 -57.21 -3.49 -1.04
CA PRO A 433 -55.93 -3.11 -1.68
C PRO A 433 -56.01 -1.78 -2.44
N ALA A 434 -57.14 -1.52 -3.10
CA ALA A 434 -57.40 -0.28 -3.82
C ALA A 434 -57.42 0.94 -2.88
N PHE A 435 -58.05 0.80 -1.70
CA PHE A 435 -58.12 1.86 -0.69
C PHE A 435 -56.76 2.13 -0.06
N GLN A 436 -56.01 1.08 0.29
CA GLN A 436 -54.66 1.21 0.85
C GLN A 436 -53.72 1.97 -0.10
N PHE A 437 -53.80 1.70 -1.41
CA PHE A 437 -53.01 2.43 -2.41
C PHE A 437 -53.38 3.92 -2.46
N MET A 438 -54.67 4.23 -2.44
CA MET A 438 -55.15 5.62 -2.42
C MET A 438 -54.74 6.36 -1.15
N ASP A 439 -54.90 5.75 0.02
CA ASP A 439 -54.57 6.35 1.30
C ASP A 439 -53.07 6.61 1.43
N LYS A 440 -52.24 5.72 0.88
CA LYS A 440 -50.80 5.93 0.77
C LYS A 440 -50.48 7.22 0.00
N ILE A 441 -51.11 7.44 -1.15
CA ILE A 441 -50.91 8.66 -1.95
C ILE A 441 -51.44 9.90 -1.23
N LYS A 442 -52.64 9.83 -0.63
CA LYS A 442 -53.20 10.95 0.14
C LYS A 442 -52.30 11.34 1.31
N SER A 443 -51.82 10.35 2.07
CA SER A 443 -50.92 10.54 3.20
C SER A 443 -49.58 11.17 2.75
N HIS A 444 -49.03 10.71 1.63
CA HIS A 444 -47.82 11.29 1.05
C HIS A 444 -48.02 12.74 0.60
N LEU A 445 -49.10 13.04 -0.13
CA LEU A 445 -49.39 14.41 -0.57
C LEU A 445 -49.64 15.37 0.61
N LEU A 446 -50.20 14.87 1.71
CA LEU A 446 -50.37 15.63 2.95
C LEU A 446 -49.04 15.92 3.67
N THR A 447 -48.09 14.98 3.61
CA THR A 447 -46.83 15.06 4.35
C THR A 447 -45.73 15.76 3.56
N GLN A 448 -45.61 15.48 2.26
CA GLN A 448 -44.55 15.98 1.40
C GLN A 448 -45.00 17.07 0.42
N GLY A 449 -46.31 17.24 0.23
CA GLY A 449 -46.91 18.26 -0.63
C GLY A 449 -47.67 19.33 0.15
N SER A 450 -48.94 19.55 -0.18
CA SER A 450 -49.81 20.51 0.49
C SER A 450 -51.23 19.96 0.64
N LYS A 451 -52.00 20.54 1.57
CA LYS A 451 -53.44 20.24 1.69
C LYS A 451 -54.19 20.47 0.39
N GLU A 452 -53.77 21.46 -0.41
CA GLU A 452 -54.39 21.74 -1.71
C GLU A 452 -54.04 20.67 -2.75
N HIS A 453 -52.81 20.16 -2.78
CA HIS A 453 -52.43 19.05 -3.66
C HIS A 453 -53.28 17.80 -3.38
N MET A 454 -53.45 17.45 -2.10
CA MET A 454 -54.29 16.32 -1.69
C MET A 454 -55.76 16.54 -2.07
N LYS A 455 -56.27 17.76 -1.95
CA LYS A 455 -57.64 18.13 -2.32
C LYS A 455 -57.87 17.99 -3.83
N ILE A 456 -56.97 18.50 -4.66
CA ILE A 456 -57.05 18.38 -6.13
C ILE A 456 -57.01 16.91 -6.53
N TYR A 457 -56.05 16.13 -6.02
CA TYR A 457 -55.96 14.69 -6.27
C TYR A 457 -57.27 13.96 -5.90
N THR A 458 -57.83 14.25 -4.73
CA THR A 458 -59.07 13.61 -4.25
C THR A 458 -60.27 13.99 -5.12
N GLN A 459 -60.38 15.25 -5.54
CA GLN A 459 -61.43 15.71 -6.43
C GLN A 459 -61.38 14.99 -7.79
N GLU A 460 -60.19 14.87 -8.40
CA GLU A 460 -60.02 14.21 -9.69
C GLU A 460 -60.33 12.70 -9.63
N ILE A 461 -59.89 12.00 -8.57
CA ILE A 461 -60.22 10.58 -8.41
C ILE A 461 -61.73 10.37 -8.19
N ASN A 462 -62.38 11.21 -7.39
CA ASN A 462 -63.82 11.12 -7.14
C ASN A 462 -64.67 11.39 -8.38
N GLN A 463 -64.17 12.17 -9.34
CA GLN A 463 -64.81 12.38 -10.63
C GLN A 463 -64.64 11.17 -11.57
N LEU A 464 -63.51 10.48 -11.50
CA LEU A 464 -63.23 9.30 -12.33
C LEU A 464 -64.00 8.05 -11.87
N PHE A 465 -64.34 7.96 -10.57
CA PHE A 465 -65.08 6.83 -9.99
C PHE A 465 -66.26 7.29 -9.13
N PRO A 466 -67.27 7.97 -9.71
CA PRO A 466 -68.39 8.54 -8.96
C PRO A 466 -69.22 7.47 -8.23
N GLU A 467 -69.32 6.26 -8.81
CA GLU A 467 -70.02 5.12 -8.21
C GLU A 467 -69.37 4.59 -6.93
N ARG A 468 -68.12 4.96 -6.65
CA ARG A 468 -67.36 4.54 -5.46
C ARG A 468 -67.32 5.63 -4.38
N GLN A 469 -68.02 6.75 -4.55
CA GLN A 469 -68.04 7.89 -3.61
C GLN A 469 -68.59 7.54 -2.21
N SER A 470 -69.54 6.61 -2.11
CA SER A 470 -70.07 6.16 -0.81
C SER A 470 -69.06 5.37 0.01
N ILE A 471 -68.04 4.80 -0.63
CA ILE A 471 -66.99 4.00 -0.01
C ILE A 471 -65.72 4.84 0.22
N LEU A 472 -65.51 5.91 -0.55
CA LEU A 472 -64.37 6.82 -0.44
C LEU A 472 -64.51 7.93 0.62
N ASN A 473 -65.73 8.16 1.12
CA ASN A 473 -66.07 9.17 2.12
C ASN A 473 -66.35 8.57 3.52
N GLN A 474 -66.06 7.28 3.72
CA GLN A 474 -65.92 6.65 5.04
C GLN A 474 -64.47 6.78 5.51
#